data_AF-A0A7W0ZCL6-F1
#
_entry.id   AF-A0A7W0ZCL6-F1
#
_cell.length_a   1.000
_cell.length_b   1.000
_cell.length_c   1.000
_cell.angle_alpha   90.00
_cell.angle_beta   90.00
_cell.angle_gamma   90.00
#
_symmetry.space_group_name_H-M   'P 1'
#
loop_
_entity.id
_entity.type
_entity.pdbx_description
1 polymer ?
#
loop_
_entity_poly.entity_id
_entity_poly.type
_entity_poly.pdbx_seq_one_letter_code
_entity_poly.pdbx_strand_id
1 'polypeptide(L)'
;MIGLMAAGGLRLGEALGLDRQDVDLKDGALHVRGKQANQREVPLHDSTTEALRKYARLRDRRWPAANTAAFFVSRLGVRLTVAAVHNTFPRLIRQVGLEGHGQRARPRPHDLRHTFAVCTLLDWHEADAQVDRELPLLSTYLGHRDPSNTYWYLQATPQLLALVAQRLDGVLGEQS
;
A
#
# COMPACT_ATOMS: atom_id res chain seq x y z
N MET A 1 -0.14 6.46 -9.09
CA MET A 1 0.78 5.40 -8.61
C MET A 1 1.12 5.56 -7.14
N ILE A 2 1.83 6.61 -6.70
CA ILE A 2 2.21 6.76 -5.27
C ILE A 2 0.98 6.73 -4.34
N GLY A 3 -0.08 7.48 -4.69
CA GLY A 3 -1.34 7.43 -3.93
C GLY A 3 -1.98 6.05 -3.90
N LEU A 4 -1.87 5.26 -4.97
CA LEU A 4 -2.34 3.87 -4.97
C LEU A 4 -1.52 2.98 -4.03
N MET A 5 -0.19 3.14 -3.98
CA MET A 5 0.63 2.40 -3.03
C MET A 5 0.26 2.74 -1.59
N ALA A 6 -0.01 4.02 -1.30
CA ALA A 6 -0.42 4.48 0.01
C ALA A 6 -1.83 3.98 0.40
N ALA A 7 -2.79 4.03 -0.52
CA ALA A 7 -4.18 3.65 -0.26
C ALA A 7 -4.44 2.13 -0.33
N GLY A 8 -3.64 1.39 -1.09
CA GLY A 8 -3.83 -0.05 -1.29
C GLY A 8 -2.74 -0.92 -0.64
N GLY A 9 -1.73 -0.33 0.00
CA GLY A 9 -0.62 -1.09 0.60
C GLY A 9 0.24 -1.87 -0.41
N LEU A 10 0.22 -1.51 -1.70
CA LEU A 10 0.96 -2.22 -2.74
C LEU A 10 2.49 -2.04 -2.56
N ARG A 11 3.25 -3.11 -2.84
CA ARG A 11 4.71 -2.99 -3.02
C ARG A 11 5.01 -2.18 -4.28
N LEU A 12 6.17 -1.52 -4.32
CA LEU A 12 6.60 -0.77 -5.52
C LEU A 12 6.62 -1.65 -6.78
N GLY A 13 7.18 -2.87 -6.67
CA GLY A 13 7.23 -3.81 -7.79
C GLY A 13 5.84 -4.26 -8.26
N GLU A 14 4.89 -4.45 -7.32
CA GLU A 14 3.51 -4.80 -7.64
C GLU A 14 2.82 -3.66 -8.40
N ALA A 15 2.93 -2.43 -7.89
CA ALA A 15 2.35 -1.26 -8.56
C ALA A 15 2.94 -1.01 -9.95
N LEU A 16 4.26 -1.18 -10.12
CA LEU A 16 4.92 -1.05 -11.42
C LEU A 16 4.62 -2.20 -12.38
N GLY A 17 4.29 -3.37 -11.84
CA GLY A 17 3.98 -4.60 -12.58
C GLY A 17 2.56 -4.69 -13.13
N LEU A 18 1.65 -3.80 -12.71
CA LEU A 18 0.27 -3.76 -13.20
C LEU A 18 0.21 -3.51 -14.71
N ASP A 19 -0.55 -4.35 -15.39
CA ASP A 19 -1.01 -4.14 -16.75
C ASP A 19 -2.42 -3.57 -16.77
N ARG A 20 -2.85 -3.08 -17.93
CA ARG A 20 -4.19 -2.52 -18.13
C ARG A 20 -5.30 -3.50 -17.74
N GLN A 21 -5.12 -4.77 -18.05
CA GLN A 21 -6.08 -5.84 -17.72
C GLN A 21 -6.15 -6.16 -16.22
N ASP A 22 -5.11 -5.80 -15.46
CA ASP A 22 -5.07 -6.08 -14.02
C ASP A 22 -5.84 -5.02 -13.21
N VAL A 23 -6.35 -3.98 -13.86
CA VAL A 23 -7.01 -2.84 -13.21
C VAL A 23 -8.46 -2.75 -13.66
N ASP A 24 -9.37 -3.26 -12.81
CA ASP A 24 -10.79 -3.11 -13.03
C ASP A 24 -11.27 -1.77 -12.46
N LEU A 25 -11.40 -0.77 -13.32
CA LEU A 25 -11.89 0.55 -12.96
C LEU A 25 -13.42 0.64 -12.91
N LYS A 26 -14.14 -0.41 -13.33
CA LYS A 26 -15.59 -0.46 -13.26
C LYS A 26 -16.01 -0.93 -11.87
N ASP A 27 -15.43 -2.05 -11.43
CA ASP A 27 -15.75 -2.68 -10.17
C ASP A 27 -14.80 -2.26 -9.03
N GLY A 28 -13.76 -1.46 -9.36
CA GLY A 28 -12.87 -0.85 -8.37
C GLY A 28 -11.92 -1.87 -7.73
N ALA A 29 -11.34 -2.76 -8.53
CA ALA A 29 -10.49 -3.84 -8.03
C ALA A 29 -9.18 -3.95 -8.82
N LEU A 30 -8.13 -4.46 -8.15
CA LEU A 30 -6.85 -4.79 -8.78
C LEU A 30 -6.55 -6.27 -8.68
N HIS A 31 -6.08 -6.86 -9.78
CA HIS A 31 -5.52 -8.21 -9.81
C HIS A 31 -4.00 -8.13 -9.65
N VAL A 32 -3.53 -8.20 -8.41
CA VAL A 32 -2.10 -8.05 -8.10
C VAL A 32 -1.37 -9.39 -8.18
N ARG A 33 -0.35 -9.45 -9.04
CA ARG A 33 0.54 -10.61 -9.18
C ARG A 33 1.76 -10.46 -8.27
N GLY A 34 1.85 -11.28 -7.23
CA GLY A 34 3.01 -11.37 -6.35
C GLY A 34 4.13 -12.26 -6.90
N LYS A 35 5.24 -12.34 -6.16
CA LYS A 35 6.32 -13.31 -6.44
C LYS A 35 5.82 -14.74 -6.13
N GLN A 36 6.14 -15.70 -7.00
CA GLN A 36 5.77 -17.13 -6.87
C GLN A 36 4.24 -17.41 -6.81
N ALA A 37 3.49 -16.96 -7.82
CA ALA A 37 2.09 -17.36 -8.06
C ALA A 37 1.02 -16.93 -7.04
N ASN A 38 1.35 -16.11 -6.03
CA ASN A 38 0.33 -15.48 -5.18
C ASN A 38 -0.35 -14.34 -5.95
N GLN A 39 -1.47 -14.66 -6.61
CA GLN A 39 -2.41 -13.68 -7.14
C GLN A 39 -3.40 -13.32 -6.04
N ARG A 40 -3.72 -12.02 -5.94
CA ARG A 40 -4.76 -11.55 -5.02
C ARG A 40 -5.54 -10.41 -5.65
N GLU A 41 -6.80 -10.34 -5.27
CA GLU A 41 -7.64 -9.19 -5.57
C GLU A 41 -7.47 -8.14 -4.47
N VAL A 42 -7.34 -6.88 -4.87
CA VAL A 42 -7.23 -5.73 -3.96
C VAL A 42 -8.37 -4.77 -4.28
N PRO A 43 -9.45 -4.74 -3.48
CA PRO A 43 -10.51 -3.75 -3.64
C PRO A 43 -9.96 -2.35 -3.38
N LEU A 44 -10.48 -1.38 -4.12
CA LEU A 44 -10.09 0.02 -4.06
C LEU A 44 -11.27 0.87 -3.60
N HIS A 45 -10.97 1.81 -2.71
CA HIS A 45 -11.92 2.86 -2.38
C HIS A 45 -12.26 3.73 -3.61
N ASP A 46 -13.50 4.20 -3.71
CA ASP A 46 -14.01 4.98 -4.86
C ASP A 46 -13.13 6.17 -5.23
N SER A 47 -12.59 6.88 -4.23
CA SER A 47 -11.67 8.01 -4.46
C SER A 47 -10.38 7.58 -5.16
N THR A 48 -9.87 6.38 -4.87
CA THR A 48 -8.70 5.81 -5.55
C THR A 48 -9.07 5.39 -6.96
N THR A 49 -10.21 4.72 -7.14
CA THR A 49 -10.72 4.30 -8.44
C THR A 49 -10.92 5.50 -9.38
N GLU A 50 -11.48 6.60 -8.89
CA GLU A 50 -11.65 7.83 -9.67
C GLU A 50 -10.31 8.47 -10.05
N ALA A 51 -9.35 8.51 -9.11
CA ALA A 51 -8.00 9.00 -9.42
C ALA A 51 -7.30 8.16 -10.50
N LEU A 52 -7.48 6.82 -10.47
CA LEU A 52 -6.95 5.92 -11.49
C LEU A 52 -7.68 6.09 -12.83
N ARG A 53 -8.99 6.31 -12.83
CA ARG A 53 -9.78 6.59 -14.04
C ARG A 53 -9.34 7.89 -14.71
N LYS A 54 -9.12 8.95 -13.93
CA LYS A 54 -8.54 10.21 -14.41
C LYS A 54 -7.16 9.99 -15.02
N TYR A 55 -6.31 9.22 -14.34
CA TYR A 55 -4.99 8.88 -14.87
C TYR A 55 -5.07 8.09 -16.19
N ALA A 56 -5.94 7.07 -16.28
CA ALA A 56 -6.11 6.26 -17.49
C ALA A 56 -6.54 7.12 -18.69
N ARG A 57 -7.52 8.02 -18.50
CA ARG A 57 -7.95 8.98 -19.53
C ARG A 57 -6.79 9.86 -20.02
N LEU A 58 -5.99 10.41 -19.09
CA LEU A 58 -4.84 11.25 -19.45
C LEU A 58 -3.74 10.46 -20.18
N ARG A 59 -3.47 9.24 -19.74
CA ARG A 59 -2.53 8.32 -20.37
C ARG A 59 -2.95 8.02 -21.81
N ASP A 60 -4.19 7.59 -22.01
CA ASP A 60 -4.69 7.13 -23.31
C ASP A 60 -4.84 8.31 -24.29
N ARG A 61 -5.17 9.51 -23.80
CA ARG A 61 -5.12 10.74 -24.61
C ARG A 61 -3.70 11.07 -25.07
N ARG A 62 -2.70 10.86 -24.23
CA ARG A 62 -1.29 11.20 -24.53
C ARG A 62 -0.60 10.13 -25.39
N TRP A 63 -1.04 8.87 -25.27
CA TRP A 63 -0.52 7.70 -25.98
C TRP A 63 -1.67 6.88 -26.58
N PRO A 64 -2.26 7.33 -27.71
CA PRO A 64 -3.41 6.67 -28.31
C PRO A 64 -3.09 5.27 -28.84
N ALA A 65 -1.89 5.08 -29.37
CA ALA A 65 -1.34 3.77 -29.70
C ALA A 65 -0.67 3.17 -28.46
N ALA A 66 -1.16 2.01 -28.02
CA ALA A 66 -0.61 1.32 -26.86
C ALA A 66 0.75 0.69 -27.19
N ASN A 67 1.84 1.39 -26.87
CA ASN A 67 3.21 0.84 -26.98
C ASN A 67 3.56 -0.14 -25.85
N THR A 68 2.67 -0.32 -24.88
CA THR A 68 2.88 -1.19 -23.72
C THR A 68 1.57 -1.60 -23.08
N ALA A 69 1.53 -2.82 -22.54
CA ALA A 69 0.43 -3.30 -21.70
C ALA A 69 0.40 -2.65 -20.31
N ALA A 70 1.49 -1.99 -19.90
CA ALA A 70 1.63 -1.43 -18.56
C ALA A 70 0.53 -0.41 -18.23
N PHE A 71 -0.02 -0.49 -17.02
CA PHE A 71 -0.98 0.50 -16.55
C PHE A 71 -0.30 1.85 -16.30
N PHE A 72 0.79 1.85 -15.51
CA PHE A 72 1.59 3.04 -15.25
C PHE A 72 2.75 3.19 -16.23
N VAL A 73 2.73 4.29 -16.98
CA VAL A 73 3.74 4.61 -18.00
C VAL A 73 4.51 5.88 -17.67
N SER A 74 5.72 5.98 -18.21
CA SER A 74 6.58 7.16 -18.16
C SER A 74 6.13 8.22 -19.17
N ARG A 75 6.83 9.36 -19.17
CA ARG A 75 6.67 10.42 -20.19
C ARG A 75 7.06 10.00 -21.60
N LEU A 76 7.60 8.79 -21.79
CA LEU A 76 7.92 8.21 -23.10
C LEU A 76 6.89 7.15 -23.52
N GLY A 77 5.85 6.91 -22.72
CA GLY A 77 4.81 5.90 -23.05
C GLY A 77 5.22 4.46 -22.79
N VAL A 78 6.39 4.22 -22.19
CA VAL A 78 6.86 2.89 -21.76
C VAL A 78 6.59 2.64 -20.28
N ARG A 79 6.61 1.38 -19.84
CA ARG A 79 6.44 1.01 -18.41
C ARG A 79 7.34 1.85 -17.51
N LEU A 80 6.77 2.35 -16.42
CA LEU A 80 7.54 3.08 -15.42
C LEU A 80 8.55 2.15 -14.74
N THR A 81 9.78 2.61 -14.56
CA THR A 81 10.86 1.81 -13.96
C THR A 81 11.05 2.12 -12.48
N VAL A 82 11.61 1.16 -11.74
CA VAL A 82 12.00 1.33 -10.34
C VAL A 82 12.95 2.52 -10.19
N ALA A 83 13.94 2.65 -11.07
CA ALA A 83 14.87 3.77 -11.09
C ALA A 83 14.16 5.13 -11.27
N ALA A 84 13.17 5.21 -12.16
CA ALA A 84 12.40 6.45 -12.36
C ALA A 84 11.66 6.85 -11.08
N VAL A 85 11.11 5.90 -10.34
CA VAL A 85 10.44 6.16 -9.05
C VAL A 85 11.43 6.58 -7.99
N HIS A 86 12.57 5.89 -7.84
CA HIS A 86 13.60 6.27 -6.88
C HIS A 86 14.20 7.66 -7.15
N ASN A 87 14.24 8.10 -8.40
CA ASN A 87 14.70 9.45 -8.73
C ASN A 87 13.61 10.52 -8.51
N THR A 88 12.34 10.16 -8.69
CA THR A 88 11.21 11.11 -8.62
C THR A 88 10.68 11.27 -7.19
N PHE A 89 10.59 10.19 -6.43
CA PHE A 89 10.01 10.19 -5.08
C PHE A 89 10.73 11.15 -4.11
N PRO A 90 12.07 11.17 -4.02
CA PRO A 90 12.81 12.19 -3.29
C PRO A 90 12.40 13.63 -3.61
N ARG A 91 12.21 13.93 -4.90
CA ARG A 91 11.86 15.28 -5.37
C ARG A 91 10.44 15.65 -4.92
N LEU A 92 9.51 14.71 -4.99
CA LEU A 92 8.13 14.92 -4.49
C LEU A 92 8.13 15.17 -2.99
N ILE A 93 8.87 14.35 -2.22
CA ILE A 93 9.04 14.52 -0.78
C ILE A 93 9.57 15.91 -0.42
N ARG A 94 10.54 16.43 -1.19
CA ARG A 94 11.03 17.80 -1.03
C ARG A 94 9.97 18.85 -1.32
N GLN A 95 9.23 18.69 -2.41
CA GLN A 95 8.20 19.65 -2.80
C GLN A 95 7.07 19.79 -1.77
N VAL A 96 6.79 18.74 -1.01
CA VAL A 96 5.77 18.75 0.05
C VAL A 96 6.36 18.99 1.45
N GLY A 97 7.65 19.31 1.56
CA GLY A 97 8.29 19.62 2.85
C GLY A 97 8.49 18.44 3.80
N LEU A 98 8.54 17.21 3.28
CA LEU A 98 8.67 15.98 4.06
C LEU A 98 10.10 15.41 4.07
N GLU A 99 11.13 16.22 3.85
CA GLU A 99 12.53 15.73 3.74
C GLU A 99 13.06 15.09 5.03
N GLY A 100 12.38 15.32 6.15
CA GLY A 100 12.81 14.88 7.47
C GLY A 100 13.64 15.96 8.15
N HIS A 101 13.37 16.18 9.43
CA HIS A 101 14.12 17.11 10.27
C HIS A 101 14.40 16.43 11.62
N GLY A 102 15.60 16.65 12.18
CA GLY A 102 16.04 16.01 13.41
C GLY A 102 16.09 14.49 13.28
N GLN A 103 15.37 13.78 14.16
CA GLN A 103 15.33 12.30 14.18
C GLN A 103 14.38 11.71 13.12
N ARG A 104 13.57 12.53 12.43
CA ARG A 104 12.62 12.04 11.44
C ARG A 104 13.34 11.71 10.13
N ALA A 105 13.45 10.42 9.83
CA ALA A 105 13.99 9.95 8.56
C ALA A 105 13.11 10.39 7.38
N ARG A 106 13.76 10.61 6.23
CA ARG A 106 13.08 10.88 4.96
C ARG A 106 12.21 9.68 4.57
N PRO A 107 10.94 9.88 4.19
CA PRO A 107 10.09 8.81 3.68
C PRO A 107 10.69 8.15 2.43
N ARG A 108 10.47 6.84 2.30
CA ARG A 108 10.84 5.99 1.16
C ARG A 108 9.58 5.32 0.60
N PRO A 109 9.59 4.87 -0.67
CA PRO A 109 8.40 4.27 -1.27
C PRO A 109 7.82 3.08 -0.51
N HIS A 110 8.65 2.25 0.14
CA HIS A 110 8.16 1.11 0.92
C HIS A 110 7.56 1.53 2.27
N ASP A 111 7.90 2.72 2.79
CA ASP A 111 7.32 3.22 4.03
C ASP A 111 5.81 3.48 3.86
N LEU A 112 5.33 3.74 2.63
CA LEU A 112 3.90 3.88 2.32
C LEU A 112 3.09 2.62 2.67
N ARG A 113 3.62 1.44 2.34
CA ARG A 113 2.97 0.17 2.67
C ARG A 113 2.99 -0.09 4.16
N HIS A 114 4.08 0.27 4.83
CA HIS A 114 4.18 0.16 6.27
C HIS A 114 3.13 1.05 6.95
N THR A 115 3.03 2.32 6.52
CA THR A 115 1.99 3.24 7.00
C THR A 115 0.59 2.70 6.76
N PHE A 116 0.30 2.16 5.57
CA PHE A 116 -1.00 1.53 5.30
C PHE A 116 -1.33 0.42 6.31
N ALA A 117 -0.40 -0.52 6.51
CA ALA A 117 -0.62 -1.63 7.44
C ALA A 117 -0.83 -1.15 8.88
N VAL A 118 -0.04 -0.17 9.33
CA VAL A 118 -0.16 0.41 10.68
C VAL A 118 -1.50 1.13 10.85
N CYS A 119 -1.91 1.95 9.88
CA CYS A 119 -3.20 2.65 9.92
C CYS A 119 -4.38 1.67 9.97
N THR A 120 -4.38 0.63 9.12
CA THR A 120 -5.45 -0.38 9.16
C THR A 120 -5.56 -1.06 10.53
N LEU A 121 -4.42 -1.39 11.16
CA LEU A 121 -4.41 -2.00 12.48
C LEU A 121 -4.93 -1.06 13.57
N LEU A 122 -4.60 0.23 13.49
CA LEU A 122 -5.11 1.26 14.41
C LEU A 122 -6.62 1.47 14.22
N ASP A 123 -7.08 1.60 12.98
CA ASP A 123 -8.50 1.77 12.66
C ASP A 123 -9.34 0.58 13.17
N TRP A 124 -8.84 -0.65 12.99
CA TRP A 124 -9.47 -1.86 13.53
C TRP A 124 -9.48 -1.89 15.06
N HIS A 125 -8.42 -1.38 15.68
CA HIS A 125 -8.38 -1.28 17.13
C HIS A 125 -9.41 -0.27 17.65
N GLU A 126 -9.51 0.91 17.04
CA GLU A 126 -10.49 1.95 17.39
C GLU A 126 -11.93 1.47 17.17
N ALA A 127 -12.16 0.60 16.19
CA ALA A 127 -13.46 -0.02 15.92
C ALA A 127 -13.79 -1.26 16.78
N ASP A 128 -12.96 -1.57 17.79
CA ASP A 128 -13.06 -2.76 18.65
C ASP A 128 -13.12 -4.09 17.88
N ALA A 129 -12.48 -4.14 16.71
CA ALA A 129 -12.36 -5.37 15.95
C ALA A 129 -11.42 -6.35 16.67
N GLN A 130 -11.68 -7.63 16.49
CA GLN A 130 -10.81 -8.70 16.98
C GLN A 130 -9.57 -8.78 16.08
N VAL A 131 -8.62 -7.87 16.30
CA VAL A 131 -7.40 -7.70 15.49
C VAL A 131 -6.68 -9.03 15.21
N ASP A 132 -6.63 -9.95 16.17
CA ASP A 132 -6.01 -11.26 15.99
C ASP A 132 -6.72 -12.14 14.95
N ARG A 133 -8.05 -12.01 14.81
CA ARG A 133 -8.85 -12.70 13.79
C ARG A 133 -8.76 -12.04 12.42
N GLU A 134 -8.58 -10.72 12.38
CA GLU A 134 -8.48 -9.94 11.14
C GLU A 134 -7.05 -9.92 10.56
N LEU A 135 -6.03 -10.20 11.38
CA LEU A 135 -4.62 -10.18 10.97
C LEU A 135 -4.29 -11.10 9.77
N PRO A 136 -4.82 -12.33 9.68
CA PRO A 136 -4.64 -13.19 8.51
C PRO A 136 -5.23 -12.59 7.22
N LEU A 137 -6.33 -11.84 7.32
CA LEU A 137 -6.94 -11.14 6.19
C LEU A 137 -6.04 -10.01 5.70
N LEU A 138 -5.51 -9.19 6.61
CA LEU A 138 -4.53 -8.15 6.26
C LEU A 138 -3.26 -8.76 5.68
N SER A 139 -2.77 -9.87 6.22
CA SER A 139 -1.61 -10.60 5.71
C SER A 139 -1.81 -11.03 4.25
N THR A 140 -3.00 -11.56 3.94
CA THR A 140 -3.41 -11.96 2.59
C THR A 140 -3.52 -10.75 1.66
N TYR A 141 -4.20 -9.69 2.10
CA TYR A 141 -4.37 -8.43 1.38
C TYR A 141 -3.02 -7.77 1.04
N LEU A 142 -2.06 -7.84 1.97
CA LEU A 142 -0.71 -7.35 1.75
C LEU A 142 0.10 -8.34 0.90
N GLY A 143 -0.25 -9.62 0.84
CA GLY A 143 0.53 -10.64 0.15
C GLY A 143 1.82 -10.97 0.92
N HIS A 144 1.72 -11.10 2.25
CA HIS A 144 2.76 -11.72 3.08
C HIS A 144 2.62 -13.23 3.01
N ARG A 145 3.73 -13.91 2.74
CA ARG A 145 3.80 -15.38 2.70
C ARG A 145 3.87 -15.99 4.10
N ASP A 146 4.45 -15.25 5.04
CA ASP A 146 4.53 -15.61 6.44
C ASP A 146 3.77 -14.54 7.25
N PRO A 147 2.70 -14.93 7.99
CA PRO A 147 1.95 -14.05 8.88
C PRO A 147 2.84 -13.30 9.88
N SER A 148 4.02 -13.82 10.21
CA SER A 148 5.01 -13.16 11.08
C SER A 148 5.45 -11.80 10.54
N ASN A 149 5.43 -11.60 9.21
CA ASN A 149 5.69 -10.28 8.60
C ASN A 149 4.58 -9.26 8.89
N THR A 150 3.36 -9.74 9.16
CA THR A 150 2.24 -8.92 9.58
C THR A 150 2.30 -8.66 11.09
N TYR A 151 2.65 -9.66 11.90
CA TYR A 151 2.94 -9.47 13.33
C TYR A 151 4.10 -8.51 13.59
N TRP A 152 5.07 -8.41 12.68
CA TRP A 152 6.14 -7.43 12.77
C TRP A 152 5.62 -6.00 12.87
N TYR A 153 4.50 -5.64 12.24
CA TYR A 153 3.93 -4.28 12.38
C TYR A 153 3.47 -3.97 13.80
N LEU A 154 2.89 -4.97 14.49
CA LEU A 154 2.45 -4.83 15.88
C LEU A 154 3.64 -4.59 16.81
N GLN A 155 4.77 -5.27 16.57
CA GLN A 155 5.95 -5.18 17.43
C GLN A 155 6.89 -4.01 17.08
N ALA A 156 6.95 -3.60 15.81
CA ALA A 156 7.87 -2.56 15.34
C ALA A 156 7.33 -1.14 15.53
N THR A 157 6.06 -0.98 15.91
CA THR A 157 5.39 0.31 16.03
C THR A 157 5.06 0.58 17.51
N PRO A 158 5.69 1.56 18.16
CA PRO A 158 5.50 1.82 19.59
C PRO A 158 4.03 2.00 20.00
N GLN A 159 3.24 2.64 19.13
CA GLN A 159 1.80 2.83 19.33
C GLN A 159 1.06 1.49 19.38
N LEU A 160 1.29 0.61 18.39
CA LEU A 160 0.65 -0.70 18.37
C LEU A 160 1.13 -1.59 19.52
N LEU A 161 2.41 -1.51 19.90
CA LEU A 161 2.95 -2.25 21.04
C LEU A 161 2.29 -1.81 22.36
N ALA A 162 2.08 -0.50 22.55
CA ALA A 162 1.36 0.01 23.71
C ALA A 162 -0.10 -0.49 23.76
N LEU A 163 -0.78 -0.56 22.62
CA LEU A 163 -2.14 -1.09 22.53
C LEU A 163 -2.21 -2.60 22.85
N VAL A 164 -1.22 -3.37 22.38
CA VAL A 164 -1.11 -4.80 22.72
C VAL A 164 -0.86 -4.98 24.22
N ALA A 165 0.03 -4.18 24.82
CA ALA A 165 0.30 -4.22 26.25
C ALA A 165 -0.94 -3.92 27.09
N GLN A 166 -1.71 -2.87 26.75
CA GLN A 166 -2.95 -2.52 27.45
C GLN A 166 -4.00 -3.64 27.42
N ARG A 167 -4.13 -4.37 26.29
CA ARG A 167 -5.04 -5.52 26.21
C ARG A 167 -4.60 -6.67 27.11
N LEU A 168 -3.30 -6.96 27.17
CA LEU A 168 -2.77 -8.01 28.03
C LEU A 168 -3.01 -7.70 29.51
N ASP A 169 -2.83 -6.44 29.92
CA ASP A 169 -3.10 -6.01 31.29
C ASP A 169 -4.59 -6.15 31.65
N GLY A 170 -5.51 -5.87 30.71
CA GLY A 170 -6.94 -6.07 30.90
C GLY A 170 -7.35 -7.54 31.05
N VAL A 171 -6.78 -8.43 30.24
CA VAL A 171 -7.05 -9.88 30.30
C VAL A 171 -6.45 -10.54 31.55
N LEU A 172 -5.30 -10.04 32.02
CA LEU A 172 -4.65 -10.55 33.23
C LEU A 172 -5.24 -9.95 34.52
N GLY A 173 -5.80 -8.73 34.46
CA GLY A 173 -6.46 -8.07 35.58
C GLY A 173 -7.84 -8.63 35.93
N GLU A 174 -8.55 -9.27 34.99
CA GLU A 174 -9.84 -9.94 35.25
C GLU A 174 -9.71 -11.34 35.88
N GLN A 175 -8.48 -11.85 36.09
CA GLN A 175 -8.23 -13.15 36.71
C GLN A 175 -7.71 -13.09 38.16
N SER A 176 -7.75 -11.92 38.81
CA SER A 176 -7.30 -11.72 40.20
C SER A 176 -8.44 -11.39 41.17
#